data_AF-A0A4D6PKF7-F1
#
_entry.id   AF-A0A4D6PKF7-F1
#
_cell.length_a   1.000
_cell.length_b   1.000
_cell.length_c   1.000
_cell.angle_alpha   90.00
_cell.angle_beta   90.00
_cell.angle_gamma   90.00
#
_symmetry.space_group_name_H-M   'P 1'
#
loop_
_entity.id
_entity.type
_entity.pdbx_description
1 polymer ?
#
loop_
_entity_poly.entity_id
_entity_poly.type
_entity_poly.pdbx_seq_one_letter_code
_entity_poly.pdbx_strand_id
1 'polypeptide(L)'
;LDPAGEFVVSTRVRCGRSMEGYPFNPCLTEAQYKEMEEKVASTLSGLEGELKGTFYPLTGMSKETQHQLIDDHFLFKEGDRFLQAANA
;
A
#
# COMPACT_ATOMS: atom_id res chain seq x y z
N LEU A 1 -10.69 7.82 -22.47
CA LEU A 1 -10.82 6.38 -22.78
C LEU A 1 -12.25 6.02 -23.13
N ASP A 2 -13.24 6.63 -22.49
CA ASP A 2 -14.65 6.47 -22.83
C ASP A 2 -15.34 7.85 -22.73
N PRO A 3 -15.44 8.62 -23.84
CA PRO A 3 -16.02 9.95 -23.83
C PRO A 3 -17.53 9.97 -23.50
N ALA A 4 -18.23 8.87 -23.75
CA ALA A 4 -19.66 8.74 -23.48
C ALA A 4 -19.94 8.31 -22.02
N GLY A 5 -18.95 7.74 -21.33
CA GLY A 5 -19.04 7.35 -19.92
C GLY A 5 -19.93 6.13 -19.68
N GLU A 6 -20.11 5.28 -20.69
CA GLU A 6 -21.04 4.15 -20.66
C GLU A 6 -20.43 2.88 -20.06
N PHE A 7 -19.10 2.75 -20.07
CA PHE A 7 -18.41 1.48 -19.78
C PHE A 7 -17.31 1.60 -18.72
N VAL A 8 -16.60 2.72 -18.65
CA VAL A 8 -15.43 2.85 -17.76
C VAL A 8 -15.83 3.49 -16.44
N VAL A 9 -15.94 2.68 -15.37
CA VAL A 9 -16.24 3.17 -14.01
C VAL A 9 -15.09 3.99 -13.44
N SER A 10 -13.86 3.50 -13.54
CA SER A 10 -12.65 4.20 -13.08
C SER A 10 -11.41 3.72 -13.84
N THR A 11 -10.39 4.57 -13.90
CA THR A 11 -9.08 4.23 -14.49
C THR A 11 -8.01 4.32 -13.42
N ARG A 12 -7.15 3.29 -13.30
CA ARG A 12 -6.11 3.22 -12.28
C ARG A 12 -4.79 2.74 -12.87
N VAL A 13 -3.72 3.45 -12.56
CA VAL A 13 -2.34 3.08 -12.94
C VAL A 13 -1.55 2.78 -11.66
N ARG A 14 -0.77 1.69 -11.64
CA ARG A 14 0.08 1.30 -10.51
C ARG A 14 1.50 1.01 -10.99
N CYS A 15 2.49 1.47 -10.24
CA CYS A 15 3.87 1.04 -10.37
C CYS A 15 4.39 0.43 -9.07
N GLY A 16 5.18 -0.65 -9.18
CA GLY A 16 5.93 -1.21 -8.06
C GLY A 16 7.40 -0.79 -8.12
N ARG A 17 8.06 -0.69 -6.96
CA ARG A 17 9.49 -0.45 -6.82
C ARG A 17 10.05 -1.35 -5.71
N SER A 18 11.30 -1.75 -5.87
CA SER A 18 12.09 -2.42 -4.82
C SER A 18 13.11 -1.43 -4.28
N MET A 19 13.38 -1.51 -2.98
CA MET A 19 14.42 -0.69 -2.33
C MET A 19 15.73 -1.47 -2.33
N GLU A 20 16.79 -0.86 -2.86
CA GLU A 20 18.13 -1.44 -2.79
C GLU A 20 18.55 -1.66 -1.33
N GLY A 21 19.25 -2.77 -1.07
CA GLY A 21 19.72 -3.13 0.27
C GLY A 21 18.73 -3.94 1.11
N TYR A 22 17.52 -4.19 0.62
CA TYR A 22 16.50 -4.99 1.32
C TYR A 22 16.17 -6.28 0.55
N PRO A 23 16.16 -7.45 1.22
CA PRO A 23 15.67 -8.67 0.60
C PRO A 23 14.14 -8.67 0.46
N PHE A 24 13.58 -9.64 -0.27
CA PHE A 24 12.13 -9.85 -0.30
C PHE A 24 11.64 -10.61 0.94
N ASN A 25 10.31 -10.64 1.13
CA ASN A 25 9.61 -11.16 2.31
C ASN A 25 10.18 -12.47 2.89
N PRO A 26 10.57 -13.51 2.09
CA PRO A 26 11.12 -14.74 2.65
C PRO A 26 12.40 -14.58 3.48
N CYS A 27 13.16 -13.51 3.25
CA CYS A 27 14.42 -13.22 3.93
C CYS A 27 14.43 -11.86 4.64
N LEU A 28 13.30 -11.14 4.62
CA LEU A 28 13.18 -9.84 5.26
C LEU A 28 12.93 -10.02 6.77
N THR A 29 13.70 -9.33 7.59
CA THR A 29 13.57 -9.36 9.05
C THR A 29 12.59 -8.30 9.54
N GLU A 30 12.04 -8.49 10.74
CA GLU A 30 11.14 -7.49 11.36
C GLU A 30 11.80 -6.11 11.51
N ALA A 31 13.10 -6.07 11.86
CA ALA A 31 13.84 -4.82 11.96
C ALA A 31 13.93 -4.10 10.61
N GLN A 32 14.17 -4.85 9.52
CA GLN A 32 14.18 -4.30 8.17
C GLN A 32 12.79 -3.84 7.73
N TYR A 33 11.72 -4.55 8.08
CA TYR A 33 10.34 -4.09 7.84
C TYR A 33 10.08 -2.72 8.46
N LYS A 34 10.43 -2.56 9.75
CA LYS A 34 10.26 -1.30 10.49
C LYS A 34 11.10 -0.18 9.89
N GLU A 35 12.35 -0.46 9.51
CA GLU A 35 13.21 0.53 8.87
C GLU A 35 12.68 0.97 7.50
N MET A 36 12.19 0.02 6.68
CA MET A 36 11.56 0.32 5.39
C MET A 36 10.28 1.14 5.57
N GLU A 37 9.43 0.77 6.53
CA GLU A 37 8.22 1.50 6.87
C GLU A 37 8.53 2.94 7.26
N GLU A 38 9.49 3.15 8.16
CA GLU A 38 9.90 4.49 8.61
C GLU A 38 10.41 5.35 7.44
N LYS A 39 11.29 4.80 6.60
CA LYS A 39 11.81 5.50 5.41
C LYS A 39 10.69 5.91 4.45
N VAL A 40 9.76 5.01 4.18
CA VAL A 40 8.62 5.27 3.27
C VAL A 40 7.67 6.29 3.90
N ALA A 41 7.28 6.12 5.16
CA ALA A 41 6.37 7.02 5.86
C ALA A 41 6.92 8.44 5.93
N SER A 42 8.20 8.59 6.28
CA SER A 42 8.88 9.89 6.33
C SER A 42 8.91 10.56 4.96
N THR A 43 9.30 9.82 3.91
CA THR A 43 9.39 10.35 2.54
C THR A 43 8.01 10.78 2.02
N LEU A 44 6.98 9.95 2.20
CA LEU A 44 5.62 10.24 1.71
C LEU A 44 4.98 11.40 2.48
N SER A 45 5.24 11.52 3.79
CA SER A 45 4.72 12.62 4.61
C SER A 45 5.33 13.98 4.25
N GLY A 46 6.52 13.98 3.62
CA GLY A 46 7.17 15.18 3.11
C GLY A 46 6.66 15.64 1.74
N LEU A 47 5.75 14.90 1.09
CA LEU A 47 5.18 15.31 -0.19
C LEU A 47 4.18 16.45 0.01
N GLU A 48 4.23 17.42 -0.90
CA GLU A 48 3.42 18.64 -0.86
C GLU A 48 2.49 18.75 -2.08
N GLY A 49 1.64 19.78 -2.09
CA GLY A 49 0.71 20.03 -3.18
C GLY A 49 -0.33 18.93 -3.34
N GLU A 50 -0.52 18.47 -4.57
CA GLU A 50 -1.50 17.41 -4.92
C GLU A 50 -1.17 16.04 -4.32
N LEU A 51 0.09 15.83 -3.91
CA LEU A 51 0.57 14.56 -3.34
C LEU A 51 0.56 14.55 -1.81
N LYS A 52 0.20 15.66 -1.17
CA LYS A 52 0.10 15.72 0.29
C LYS A 52 -0.99 14.77 0.76
N GLY A 53 -0.68 13.95 1.76
CA GLY A 53 -1.61 12.95 2.27
C GLY A 53 -1.31 12.49 3.69
N THR A 54 -1.95 11.39 4.06
CA THR A 54 -1.83 10.77 5.38
C THR A 54 -1.31 9.35 5.22
N PHE A 55 -0.26 9.01 5.96
CA PHE A 55 0.22 7.63 6.06
C PHE A 55 -0.61 6.87 7.11
N TYR A 56 -1.19 5.73 6.72
CA TYR A 56 -2.02 4.91 7.59
C TYR A 56 -1.30 3.59 7.90
N PRO A 57 -0.61 3.47 9.06
CA PRO A 57 0.04 2.22 9.44
C PRO A 57 -1.01 1.15 9.71
N LEU A 58 -0.72 -0.10 9.33
CA LEU A 58 -1.61 -1.23 9.62
C LEU A 58 -1.66 -1.55 11.12
N THR A 59 -0.50 -1.44 11.78
CA THR A 59 -0.42 -1.61 13.23
C THR A 59 -1.21 -0.50 13.92
N GLY A 60 -2.24 -0.88 14.68
CA GLY A 60 -3.11 0.06 15.38
C GLY A 60 -4.20 0.69 14.52
N MET A 61 -4.37 0.28 13.26
CA MET A 61 -5.49 0.71 12.43
C MET A 61 -6.82 0.22 13.02
N SER A 62 -7.79 1.14 13.15
CA SER A 62 -9.15 0.79 13.57
C SER A 62 -9.85 -0.08 12.52
N LYS A 63 -10.81 -0.91 12.93
CA LYS A 63 -11.57 -1.75 11.99
C LYS A 63 -12.45 -0.91 11.08
N GLU A 64 -12.95 0.21 11.59
CA GLU A 64 -13.75 1.18 10.85
C GLU A 64 -12.93 1.80 9.72
N THR A 65 -11.72 2.28 10.03
CA THR A 65 -10.80 2.80 9.00
C THR A 65 -10.40 1.71 8.01
N GLN A 66 -10.12 0.49 8.50
CA GLN A 66 -9.76 -0.64 7.64
C GLN A 66 -10.88 -0.95 6.64
N HIS A 67 -12.13 -1.03 7.09
CA HIS A 67 -13.28 -1.30 6.23
C HIS A 67 -13.50 -0.18 5.21
N GLN A 68 -13.45 1.09 5.64
CA GLN A 68 -13.61 2.22 4.73
C GLN A 68 -12.58 2.19 3.59
N LEU A 69 -11.30 1.94 3.91
CA LEU A 69 -10.24 1.87 2.90
C LEU A 69 -10.40 0.66 1.95
N ILE A 70 -11.00 -0.43 2.40
CA ILE A 70 -11.32 -1.59 1.53
C ILE A 70 -12.47 -1.22 0.58
N ASP A 71 -13.53 -0.60 1.09
CA ASP A 71 -14.70 -0.18 0.30
C ASP A 71 -14.32 0.87 -0.75
N ASP A 72 -13.39 1.76 -0.41
CA ASP A 72 -12.83 2.76 -1.31
C ASP A 72 -11.78 2.18 -2.29
N HIS A 73 -11.53 0.86 -2.25
CA HIS A 73 -10.55 0.16 -3.09
C HIS A 73 -9.09 0.65 -2.91
N PHE A 74 -8.76 1.17 -1.74
CA PHE A 74 -7.43 1.66 -1.38
C PHE A 74 -6.59 0.62 -0.62
N LEU A 75 -7.21 -0.18 0.23
CA LEU A 75 -6.53 -1.19 1.03
C LEU A 75 -6.63 -2.58 0.37
N PHE A 76 -5.53 -3.33 0.41
CA PHE A 76 -5.51 -4.72 -0.07
C PHE A 76 -6.25 -5.64 0.90
N LYS A 77 -6.86 -6.70 0.35
CA LYS A 77 -7.51 -7.73 1.16
C LYS A 77 -6.45 -8.62 1.81
N GLU A 78 -6.62 -8.90 3.09
CA GLU A 78 -5.80 -9.87 3.82
C GLU A 78 -6.08 -11.28 3.31
N GLY A 79 -5.06 -12.15 3.28
CA GLY A 79 -5.26 -13.59 3.08
C GLY A 79 -5.20 -14.11 1.64
N ASP A 80 -4.41 -13.52 0.76
CA ASP A 80 -4.06 -14.20 -0.50
C ASP A 80 -3.22 -15.45 -0.19
N ARG A 81 -3.78 -16.63 -0.47
CA ARG A 81 -3.14 -17.92 -0.21
C ARG A 81 -1.75 -18.06 -0.86
N PHE A 82 -1.53 -17.39 -2.00
CA PHE A 82 -0.28 -17.47 -2.74
C PHE A 82 0.79 -16.58 -2.11
N LEU A 83 0.40 -15.42 -1.56
CA LEU A 83 1.31 -14.57 -0.79
C LEU A 83 1.69 -15.25 0.52
N GLN A 84 0.72 -15.83 1.23
CA GLN A 84 0.97 -16.59 2.46
C GLN A 84 1.94 -17.76 2.22
N ALA A 85 1.78 -18.51 1.12
CA ALA A 85 2.68 -19.60 0.74
C ALA A 85 4.11 -19.11 0.41
N ALA A 86 4.26 -17.83 0.06
CA ALA A 86 5.54 -17.18 -0.19
C ALA A 86 6.12 -16.48 1.07
N ASN A 87 5.58 -16.75 2.27
CA ASN A 87 5.91 -16.07 3.52
C ASN A 87 5.74 -14.54 3.44
N ALA A 88 4.68 -14.11 2.76
CA ALA A 88 4.34 -12.70 2.56
C ALA A 88 2.95 -12.35 3.08
#